data_AF-A0A9R0SZG4-F1
#
_entry.id   AF-A0A9R0SZG4-F1
#
_cell.length_a   1.000
_cell.length_b   1.000
_cell.length_c   1.000
_cell.angle_alpha   90.00
_cell.angle_beta   90.00
_cell.angle_gamma   90.00
#
_symmetry.space_group_name_H-M   'P 1'
#
loop_
_entity.id
_entity.type
_entity.pdbx_description
1 polymer ?
#
loop_
_entity_poly.entity_id
_entity_poly.type
_entity_poly.pdbx_seq_one_letter_code
_entity_poly.pdbx_strand_id
1 'polypeptide(L)'
;MAGVTISRVGGALSLHKTWAASRPKATPVATAAEILVCRSLGIVKDGEDVTAATFDAFAERFKEHLSSEVITAMRGLFKLDDANAHAVEEALLSHGGGGALDLERADEEAELQQAAT
;
A
#
# COMPACT_ATOMS: atom_id res chain seq x y z
N MET A 1 0.43 -22.05 4.81
CA MET A 1 1.20 -23.31 4.71
C MET A 1 1.22 -23.72 3.25
N ALA A 2 2.36 -23.60 2.56
CA ALA A 2 2.52 -24.23 1.25
C ALA A 2 2.66 -25.74 1.46
N GLY A 3 2.01 -26.55 0.65
CA GLY A 3 1.96 -28.00 0.83
C GLY A 3 2.02 -28.76 -0.48
N VAL A 4 2.02 -30.08 -0.39
CA VAL A 4 1.85 -30.98 -1.53
C VAL A 4 0.70 -31.91 -1.21
N THR A 5 -0.34 -31.88 -2.04
CA THR A 5 -1.48 -32.78 -1.91
C THR A 5 -1.25 -33.98 -2.81
N ILE A 6 -1.25 -35.17 -2.21
CA ILE A 6 -1.11 -36.43 -2.93
C ILE A 6 -2.49 -37.09 -3.01
N SER A 7 -2.97 -37.37 -4.22
CA SER A 7 -4.24 -38.06 -4.44
C SER A 7 -4.07 -39.27 -5.36
N ARG A 8 -4.93 -40.28 -5.22
CA ARG A 8 -4.89 -41.51 -6.02
C ARG A 8 -6.21 -41.70 -6.73
N VAL A 9 -6.18 -41.74 -8.06
CA VAL A 9 -7.36 -42.00 -8.90
C VAL A 9 -6.99 -43.09 -9.90
N GLY A 10 -7.77 -44.18 -9.92
CA GLY A 10 -7.64 -45.24 -10.93
C GLY A 10 -6.25 -45.89 -11.02
N GLY A 11 -5.59 -46.12 -9.88
CA GLY A 11 -4.26 -46.77 -9.82
C GLY A 11 -3.06 -45.84 -10.01
N ALA A 12 -3.26 -44.62 -10.52
CA ALA A 12 -2.21 -43.61 -10.68
C ALA A 12 -2.11 -42.68 -9.44
N LEU A 13 -0.88 -42.34 -9.04
CA LEU A 13 -0.61 -41.35 -8.00
C LEU A 13 -0.44 -39.97 -8.65
N SER A 14 -1.18 -38.98 -8.16
CA SER A 14 -1.11 -37.59 -8.62
C SER A 14 -0.60 -36.69 -7.49
N LEU A 15 0.36 -35.83 -7.84
CA LEU A 15 1.01 -34.89 -6.92
C LEU A 15 0.67 -33.47 -7.34
N HIS A 16 -0.05 -32.73 -6.49
CA HIS A 16 -0.42 -31.34 -6.73
C HIS A 16 0.33 -30.45 -5.77
N LYS A 17 1.08 -29.48 -6.28
CA LYS A 17 1.76 -28.47 -5.45
C LYS A 17 0.74 -27.41 -5.05
N THR A 18 0.41 -27.33 -3.76
CA THR A 18 -0.45 -26.26 -3.27
C THR A 18 0.43 -25.06 -2.92
N TRP A 19 0.46 -24.10 -3.83
CA TRP A 19 1.06 -22.80 -3.55
C TRP A 19 0.17 -22.08 -2.54
N ALA A 20 0.74 -21.64 -1.42
CA ALA A 20 0.03 -20.74 -0.52
C ALA A 20 -0.32 -19.48 -1.32
N ALA A 21 -1.58 -19.05 -1.31
CA ALA A 21 -1.98 -17.77 -1.88
C ALA A 21 -0.95 -16.72 -1.43
N SER A 22 -0.34 -16.02 -2.40
CA SER A 22 0.69 -15.01 -2.12
C SER A 22 0.12 -14.07 -1.07
N ARG A 23 0.68 -14.10 0.13
CA ARG A 23 0.30 -13.19 1.21
C ARG A 23 0.39 -11.78 0.64
N PRO A 24 -0.62 -10.90 0.84
CA PRO A 24 -0.52 -9.53 0.37
C PRO A 24 0.82 -8.96 0.82
N LYS A 25 1.56 -8.40 -0.13
CA LYS A 25 2.89 -7.84 0.09
C LYS A 25 2.77 -6.89 1.29
N ALA A 26 3.52 -7.14 2.35
CA ALA A 26 3.48 -6.28 3.53
C ALA A 26 3.81 -4.85 3.07
N THR A 27 2.86 -3.93 3.29
CA THR A 27 3.10 -2.52 3.00
C THR A 27 4.23 -2.06 3.92
N PRO A 28 5.28 -1.40 3.41
CA PRO A 28 6.35 -0.88 4.25
C PRO A 28 5.77 -0.04 5.40
N VAL A 29 6.30 -0.18 6.61
CA VAL A 29 5.82 0.55 7.81
C VAL A 29 5.82 2.06 7.59
N ALA A 30 6.82 2.59 6.86
CA ALA A 30 6.87 4.01 6.49
C ALA A 30 5.62 4.42 5.70
N THR A 31 5.23 3.64 4.69
CA THR A 31 4.00 3.87 3.92
C THR A 31 2.74 3.70 4.77
N ALA A 32 2.71 2.73 5.70
CA ALA A 32 1.57 2.57 6.60
C ALA A 32 1.41 3.74 7.58
N ALA A 33 2.52 4.27 8.11
CA ALA A 33 2.56 5.43 8.98
C ALA A 33 2.19 6.71 8.22
N GLU A 34 2.69 6.88 7.01
CA GLU A 34 2.31 7.95 6.10
C GLU A 34 0.80 7.95 5.83
N ILE A 35 0.24 6.81 5.42
CA ILE A 35 -1.21 6.66 5.20
C ILE A 35 -1.99 7.05 6.47
N LEU A 36 -1.53 6.61 7.65
CA LEU A 36 -2.18 6.93 8.92
C LEU A 36 -2.14 8.43 9.22
N VAL A 37 -0.98 9.08 9.07
CA VAL A 37 -0.78 10.51 9.30
C VAL A 37 -1.60 11.33 8.30
N CYS A 38 -1.46 11.06 7.00
CA CYS A 38 -2.22 11.73 5.95
C CYS A 38 -3.73 11.56 6.14
N ARG A 39 -4.18 10.38 6.60
CA ARG A 39 -5.59 10.16 6.94
C ARG A 39 -6.05 10.94 8.15
N SER A 40 -5.25 11.01 9.21
CA SER A 40 -5.57 11.82 10.39
C SER A 40 -5.64 13.32 10.09
N LEU A 41 -4.85 13.79 9.11
CA LEU A 41 -4.86 15.17 8.63
C LEU A 41 -5.94 15.45 7.58
N GLY A 42 -6.68 14.42 7.14
CA GLY A 42 -7.72 14.55 6.11
C GLY A 42 -7.17 14.77 4.69
N ILE A 43 -5.87 14.54 4.48
CA ILE A 43 -5.21 14.61 3.18
C ILE A 43 -5.54 13.36 2.36
N VAL A 44 -5.59 12.19 3.00
CA VAL A 44 -5.91 10.91 2.36
C VAL A 44 -7.14 10.29 2.99
N LYS A 45 -8.09 9.79 2.20
CA LYS A 45 -9.25 9.04 2.68
C LYS A 45 -9.35 7.74 1.90
N ASP A 46 -9.46 6.62 2.62
CA ASP A 46 -9.59 5.28 2.02
C ASP A 46 -8.46 4.92 1.02
N GLY A 47 -7.27 5.52 1.19
CA GLY A 47 -6.11 5.33 0.32
C GLY A 47 -6.02 6.30 -0.86
N GLU A 48 -6.96 7.25 -0.97
CA GLU A 48 -7.00 8.24 -2.05
C GLU A 48 -6.73 9.65 -1.52
N ASP A 49 -5.91 10.44 -2.23
CA ASP A 49 -5.68 11.84 -1.90
C ASP A 49 -6.98 12.64 -2.11
N VAL A 50 -7.50 13.20 -1.02
CA VAL A 50 -8.78 13.92 -0.99
C VAL A 50 -8.74 15.15 -1.90
N THR A 51 -7.61 15.83 -1.97
CA THR A 51 -7.43 17.02 -2.81
C THR A 51 -7.39 16.61 -4.28
N ALA A 52 -6.64 15.56 -4.62
CA ALA A 52 -6.57 15.03 -5.97
C ALA A 52 -7.95 14.53 -6.45
N ALA A 53 -8.62 13.70 -5.66
CA ALA A 53 -9.95 13.17 -6.00
C ALA A 53 -11.00 14.27 -6.16
N THR A 54 -10.95 15.30 -5.30
CA THR A 54 -11.83 16.47 -5.44
C THR A 54 -11.55 17.22 -6.74
N PHE A 55 -10.28 17.38 -7.11
CA PHE A 55 -9.90 18.04 -8.35
C PHE A 55 -10.25 17.26 -9.60
N ASP A 56 -10.15 15.93 -9.57
CA ASP A 56 -10.54 15.08 -10.69
C ASP A 56 -12.07 15.12 -10.87
N ALA A 57 -12.84 15.06 -9.79
CA ALA A 57 -14.29 15.24 -9.83
C ALA A 57 -14.70 16.65 -10.29
N PHE A 58 -13.94 17.68 -9.93
CA PHE A 58 -14.12 19.04 -10.41
C PHE A 58 -13.83 19.13 -11.92
N ALA A 59 -12.69 18.62 -12.37
CA ALA A 59 -12.31 18.62 -13.79
C ALA A 59 -13.35 17.92 -14.65
N GLU A 60 -13.85 16.75 -14.23
CA GLU A 60 -14.90 16.03 -14.93
C GLU A 60 -16.21 16.81 -15.04
N ARG A 61 -16.58 17.56 -14.00
CA ARG A 61 -17.80 18.39 -14.00
C ARG A 61 -17.69 19.66 -14.85
N PHE A 62 -16.48 20.20 -14.99
CA PHE A 62 -16.25 21.51 -15.63
C PHE A 62 -15.45 21.43 -16.93
N LYS A 63 -15.17 20.24 -17.47
CA LYS A 63 -14.40 20.03 -18.71
C LYS A 63 -14.95 20.73 -19.95
N GLU A 64 -16.25 21.04 -19.99
CA GLU A 64 -16.90 21.79 -21.09
C GLU A 64 -16.89 23.31 -20.87
N HIS A 65 -16.58 23.76 -19.65
CA HIS A 65 -16.65 25.16 -19.23
C HIS A 65 -15.28 25.77 -18.95
N LEU A 66 -14.27 24.96 -18.65
CA LEU A 66 -12.91 25.38 -18.36
C LEU A 66 -11.96 24.80 -19.40
N SER A 67 -10.99 25.59 -19.84
CA SER A 67 -9.92 25.08 -20.69
C SER A 67 -9.05 24.10 -19.92
N SER A 68 -8.44 23.15 -20.64
CA SER A 68 -7.46 22.24 -20.06
C SER A 68 -6.33 23.00 -19.34
N GLU A 69 -5.93 24.16 -19.85
CA GLU A 69 -4.88 24.99 -19.25
C GLU A 69 -5.27 25.51 -17.86
N VAL A 70 -6.52 25.92 -17.66
CA VAL A 70 -7.02 26.36 -16.34
C VAL A 70 -7.06 25.20 -15.35
N ILE A 71 -7.50 24.02 -15.80
CA ILE A 71 -7.52 22.80 -14.97
C ILE A 71 -6.09 22.42 -14.54
N THR A 72 -5.14 22.44 -15.49
CA THR A 72 -3.72 22.19 -15.22
C THR A 72 -3.13 23.23 -14.27
N ALA A 73 -3.43 24.52 -14.45
CA ALA A 73 -2.97 25.59 -13.57
C ALA A 73 -3.50 25.42 -12.14
N MET A 74 -4.77 25.04 -11.97
CA MET A 74 -5.33 24.75 -10.66
C MET A 74 -4.67 23.55 -9.99
N ARG A 75 -4.41 22.44 -10.72
CA ARG A 75 -3.65 21.31 -10.16
C ARG A 75 -2.23 21.72 -9.74
N GLY A 76 -1.59 22.59 -10.53
CA GLY A 76 -0.29 23.17 -10.20
C GLY A 76 -0.31 24.05 -8.95
N LEU A 77 -1.37 24.82 -8.71
CA LEU A 77 -1.53 25.66 -7.51
C LEU A 77 -1.49 24.83 -6.22
N PHE A 78 -2.08 23.64 -6.25
CA PHE A 78 -2.10 22.70 -5.12
C PHE A 78 -0.92 21.73 -5.11
N LYS A 79 0.03 21.87 -6.04
CA LYS A 79 1.20 21.00 -6.19
C LYS A 79 0.85 19.52 -6.34
N LEU A 80 -0.31 19.21 -6.94
CA LEU A 80 -0.76 17.83 -7.12
C LEU A 80 0.15 17.03 -8.06
N ASP A 81 0.87 17.70 -8.96
CA ASP A 81 1.77 17.10 -9.96
C ASP A 81 3.24 17.53 -9.75
N ASP A 82 3.63 17.92 -8.53
CA ASP A 82 4.99 18.36 -8.24
C ASP A 82 5.95 17.15 -8.20
N ALA A 83 6.66 16.94 -9.31
CA ALA A 83 7.61 15.85 -9.47
C ALA A 83 8.75 15.87 -8.42
N ASN A 84 9.11 17.04 -7.89
CA ASN A 84 10.13 17.15 -6.85
C ASN A 84 9.57 16.72 -5.50
N ALA A 85 8.32 17.09 -5.18
CA ALA A 85 7.65 16.59 -3.98
C ALA A 85 7.56 15.05 -4.00
N HIS A 86 7.16 14.48 -5.15
CA HIS A 86 7.09 13.04 -5.34
C HIS A 86 8.45 12.34 -5.21
N ALA A 87 9.50 12.90 -5.82
CA ALA A 87 10.85 12.34 -5.72
C ALA A 87 11.41 12.38 -4.29
N VAL A 88 11.10 13.44 -3.53
CA VAL A 88 11.50 13.55 -2.12
C VAL A 88 10.74 12.54 -1.25
N GLU A 89 9.44 12.38 -1.46
CA GLU A 89 8.62 11.36 -0.78
C GLU A 89 9.18 9.95 -1.04
N GLU A 90 9.43 9.59 -2.30
CA GLU A 90 10.03 8.31 -2.67
C GLU A 90 11.41 8.12 -2.02
N ALA A 91 12.24 9.17 -2.02
CA ALA A 91 13.54 9.15 -1.35
C ALA A 91 13.43 8.99 0.17
N LEU A 92 12.44 9.61 0.82
CA LEU A 92 12.20 9.48 2.26
C LEU A 92 11.67 8.09 2.63
N LEU A 93 10.74 7.54 1.83
CA LEU A 93 10.26 6.17 1.97
C LEU A 93 11.40 5.16 1.78
N SER A 94 12.26 5.39 0.79
CA SER A 94 13.44 4.56 0.52
C SER A 94 14.51 4.68 1.62
N HIS A 95 14.79 5.90 2.08
CA HIS A 95 15.72 6.18 3.18
C HIS A 95 15.23 5.59 4.51
N GLY A 96 13.91 5.54 4.75
CA GLY A 96 13.33 4.82 5.88
C GLY A 96 13.87 3.40 5.99
N GLY A 97 14.22 2.78 4.85
CA GLY A 97 14.98 1.54 4.79
C GLY A 97 14.23 0.31 5.29
N GLY A 98 14.60 -0.88 4.80
CA GLY A 98 14.05 -2.17 5.26
C GLY A 98 14.32 -2.51 6.74
N GLY A 99 14.90 -1.58 7.51
CA GLY A 99 15.18 -1.68 8.94
C GLY A 99 14.40 -0.69 9.81
N ALA A 100 13.49 0.13 9.26
CA ALA A 100 12.58 0.99 10.05
C ALA A 100 11.45 0.19 10.71
N LEU A 101 11.86 -0.83 11.45
CA LEU A 101 11.07 -1.71 12.29
C LEU A 101 10.57 -2.95 11.56
N ASP A 102 11.47 -3.92 11.49
CA ASP A 102 11.13 -5.29 11.88
C ASP A 102 10.66 -5.24 13.35
N LEU A 103 9.45 -4.72 13.58
CA LEU A 103 8.62 -5.18 14.68
C LEU A 103 8.05 -6.52 14.23
N GLU A 104 8.96 -7.46 13.93
CA GLU A 104 8.75 -8.85 14.32
C GLU A 104 8.18 -8.74 15.73
N ARG A 105 6.89 -9.01 15.89
CA ARG A 105 6.42 -10.26 16.49
C ARG A 105 7.28 -10.84 17.63
N ALA A 106 8.09 -10.04 18.31
CA ALA A 106 8.87 -10.44 19.47
C ALA A 106 7.96 -10.72 20.67
N ASP A 107 6.69 -10.29 20.60
CA ASP A 107 5.71 -10.51 21.65
C ASP A 107 4.86 -11.78 21.47
N GLU A 108 4.80 -12.40 20.28
CA GLU A 108 4.02 -13.66 20.10
C GLU A 108 4.86 -14.93 20.24
N GLU A 109 6.19 -14.88 20.05
CA GLU A 109 7.05 -16.05 20.23
C GLU A 109 7.55 -16.21 21.68
N ALA A 110 7.58 -15.13 22.47
CA ALA A 110 7.96 -15.16 23.88
C ALA A 110 6.86 -15.77 24.80
N GLU A 111 5.57 -15.57 24.50
CA GLU A 111 4.48 -16.18 25.28
C GLU A 111 4.31 -17.69 25.02
N LEU A 112 4.66 -18.18 23.83
CA LEU A 112 4.49 -19.60 23.49
C LEU A 112 5.60 -20.51 24.03
N GLN A 113 6.77 -19.95 24.39
CA GLN A 113 7.87 -20.72 25.00
C GLN A 113 7.84 -20.76 26.53
N GLN A 114 7.19 -19.79 27.20
CA GLN A 114 6.96 -19.86 28.65
C GLN A 114 5.79 -20.75 29.06
N ALA A 115 4.88 -21.10 28.14
CA ALA A 115 3.81 -22.07 28.39
C ALA A 115 4.26 -23.55 28.25
N ALA A 116 5.51 -23.81 27.88
CA ALA A 116 6.03 -25.14 27.57
C ALA A 116 7.25 -25.58 28.41
N THR A 117 7.50 -24.93 29.57
CA THR A 117 8.54 -25.36 30.53
C THR A 117 7.94 -25.81 31.84
#